data_AF-A0A241XDX4-F1
#
_entry.id   AF-A0A241XDX4-F1
#
_cell.length_a   1.000
_cell.length_b   1.000
_cell.length_c   1.000
_cell.angle_alpha   90.00
_cell.angle_beta   90.00
_cell.angle_gamma   90.00
#
_symmetry.space_group_name_H-M   'P 1'
#
loop_
_entity.id
_entity.type
_entity.pdbx_description
1 polymer ?
#
loop_
_entity_poly.entity_id
_entity_poly.type
_entity_poly.pdbx_seq_one_letter_code
_entity_poly.pdbx_strand_id
1 'polypeptide(L)'
;MACALTLSACSTSKEEMLPHGEANMLDVWEQGATSSLGNSRGRLLLDARQTLRRPIDPQQVASANDQADYTRTASNEIHSQFKRLPNPDLVMYVFPHLA
;
A
#
# COMPACT_ATOMS: atom_id res chain seq x y z
N MET A 1 53.28 -6.48 3.71
CA MET A 1 52.48 -5.43 3.06
C MET A 1 51.02 -5.84 3.20
N ALA A 2 50.30 -5.26 4.16
CA ALA A 2 48.91 -5.61 4.45
C ALA A 2 47.97 -4.69 3.67
N CYS A 3 47.11 -5.25 2.82
CA CYS A 3 46.07 -4.49 2.12
C CYS A 3 44.85 -4.37 3.04
N ALA A 4 44.52 -3.14 3.44
CA ALA A 4 43.30 -2.84 4.17
C ALA A 4 42.12 -2.74 3.18
N LEU A 5 41.09 -3.57 3.37
CA LEU A 5 39.84 -3.51 2.62
C LEU A 5 38.90 -2.51 3.31
N THR A 6 38.65 -1.36 2.69
CA THR A 6 37.66 -0.39 3.18
C THR A 6 36.27 -0.82 2.72
N LEU A 7 35.42 -1.28 3.64
CA LEU A 7 34.00 -1.45 3.36
C LEU A 7 33.31 -0.09 3.47
N SER A 8 32.88 0.47 2.34
CA SER A 8 31.96 1.62 2.32
C SER A 8 30.53 1.10 2.44
N ALA A 9 29.80 1.51 3.49
CA ALA A 9 28.36 1.31 3.57
C ALA A 9 27.63 2.47 2.86
N CYS A 10 26.63 2.17 2.05
CA CYS A 10 25.69 3.19 1.58
C CYS A 10 24.83 3.61 2.78
N SER A 11 25.15 4.77 3.35
CA SER A 11 24.38 5.39 4.42
C SER A 11 23.50 6.49 3.82
N THR A 12 22.21 6.49 4.15
CA THR A 12 21.28 7.59 3.86
C THR A 12 20.79 8.18 5.17
N SER A 13 20.58 9.48 5.23
CA SER A 13 20.00 10.15 6.41
C SER A 13 18.48 10.26 6.28
N LYS A 14 17.80 10.54 7.40
CA LYS A 14 16.35 10.77 7.44
C LYS A 14 16.00 12.02 6.65
N GLU A 15 16.79 13.07 6.77
CA GLU A 15 16.58 14.37 6.15
C GLU A 15 16.71 14.30 4.62
N GLU A 16 17.59 13.42 4.12
CA GLU A 16 17.74 13.10 2.70
C GLU A 16 16.53 12.33 2.15
N MET A 17 16.01 11.37 2.92
CA MET A 17 14.88 10.53 2.51
C MET A 17 13.52 11.21 2.69
N LEU A 18 13.38 12.05 3.71
CA LEU A 18 12.13 12.68 4.16
C LEU A 18 12.42 14.14 4.57
N PRO A 19 12.60 15.06 3.61
CA PRO A 19 12.88 16.44 3.91
C PRO A 19 11.70 17.10 4.63
N HIS A 20 12.00 17.85 5.68
CA HIS A 20 11.02 18.66 6.40
C HIS A 20 10.98 20.06 5.79
N GLY A 21 9.79 20.55 5.40
CA GLY A 21 9.63 21.85 4.75
C GLY A 21 8.33 21.96 3.96
N GLU A 22 8.35 22.72 2.87
CA GLU A 22 7.19 23.01 2.00
C GLU A 22 6.76 21.85 1.08
N ALA A 23 7.52 20.74 1.06
CA ALA A 23 7.18 19.61 0.21
C ALA A 23 6.01 18.82 0.80
N ASN A 24 4.95 18.62 0.02
CA ASN A 24 3.87 17.73 0.42
C ASN A 24 4.36 16.27 0.34
N MET A 25 3.75 15.37 1.13
CA MET A 25 4.02 13.93 1.07
C MET A 25 3.78 13.36 -0.34
N LEU A 26 2.87 13.95 -1.11
CA LEU A 26 2.68 13.60 -2.53
C LEU A 26 3.92 13.92 -3.37
N ASP A 27 4.54 15.08 -3.17
CA ASP A 27 5.74 15.49 -3.91
C ASP A 27 6.93 14.60 -3.56
N VAL A 28 7.07 14.21 -2.29
CA VAL A 28 8.09 13.27 -1.82
C VAL A 28 7.88 11.88 -2.46
N TRP A 29 6.63 11.42 -2.53
CA TRP A 29 6.29 10.15 -3.19
C TRP A 29 6.61 10.20 -4.68
N GLU A 30 6.19 11.27 -5.36
CA GLU A 30 6.45 11.44 -6.78
C GLU A 30 7.94 11.51 -7.06
N GLN A 31 8.74 12.25 -6.28
CA GLN A 31 10.19 12.32 -6.44
C GLN A 31 10.87 10.96 -6.23
N GLY A 32 10.47 10.22 -5.19
CA GLY A 32 10.98 8.88 -4.92
C GLY A 32 10.58 7.86 -6.00
N ALA A 33 9.34 7.90 -6.47
CA ALA A 33 8.81 7.00 -7.49
C ALA A 33 9.28 7.36 -8.91
N THR A 34 9.40 8.66 -9.22
CA THR A 34 9.73 9.20 -10.56
C THR A 34 11.23 9.16 -10.86
N SER A 35 12.09 9.08 -9.84
CA SER A 35 13.49 8.68 -10.03
C SER A 35 13.61 7.37 -10.83
N SER A 36 12.55 6.55 -10.80
CA SER A 36 12.41 5.32 -11.60
C SER A 36 11.39 5.38 -12.75
N LEU A 37 10.64 6.47 -12.97
CA LEU A 37 9.59 6.52 -14.00
C LEU A 37 9.86 7.50 -15.16
N GLY A 38 10.72 8.50 -14.96
CA GLY A 38 11.06 9.49 -16.00
C GLY A 38 12.50 9.41 -16.53
N ASN A 39 13.40 8.72 -15.82
CA ASN A 39 14.82 8.66 -16.16
C ASN A 39 15.16 7.39 -16.96
N SER A 40 16.15 7.43 -17.86
CA SER A 40 16.62 6.26 -18.63
C SER A 40 16.95 5.07 -17.73
N ARG A 41 17.45 5.32 -16.52
CA ARG A 41 17.71 4.33 -15.45
C ARG A 41 16.44 3.65 -14.95
N GLY A 42 15.34 4.38 -14.85
CA GLY A 42 14.04 3.85 -14.47
C GLY A 42 13.52 2.82 -15.47
N ARG A 43 13.64 3.12 -16.77
CA ARG A 43 13.32 2.18 -17.85
C ARG A 43 14.22 0.94 -17.84
N LEU A 44 15.53 1.10 -17.62
CA LEU A 44 16.46 -0.03 -17.48
C LEU A 44 16.10 -0.93 -16.29
N LEU A 45 15.66 -0.33 -15.19
CA LEU A 45 15.27 -1.08 -13.99
C LEU A 45 13.92 -1.79 -14.19
N LEU A 46 12.97 -1.16 -14.89
CA LEU A 46 11.74 -1.79 -15.35
C LEU A 46 12.03 -2.99 -16.27
N ASP A 47 12.94 -2.83 -17.25
CA ASP A 47 13.37 -3.90 -18.16
C ASP A 47 14.04 -5.05 -17.41
N ALA A 48 14.99 -4.76 -16.51
CA ALA A 48 15.62 -5.77 -15.64
C ALA A 48 14.61 -6.48 -14.72
N ARG A 49 13.56 -5.80 -14.26
CA ARG A 49 12.48 -6.46 -13.51
C ARG A 49 11.62 -7.34 -14.40
N GLN A 50 11.40 -6.96 -15.66
CA GLN A 50 10.64 -7.76 -16.61
C GLN A 50 11.38 -9.03 -17.01
N THR A 51 12.70 -8.99 -17.17
CA THR A 51 13.50 -10.20 -17.48
C THR A 51 13.46 -11.24 -16.35
N LEU A 52 13.37 -10.78 -15.10
CA LEU A 52 13.24 -11.65 -13.92
C LEU A 52 11.80 -12.12 -13.65
N ARG A 53 10.81 -11.63 -14.40
CA ARG A 53 9.40 -12.00 -14.20
C ARG A 53 9.16 -13.39 -14.78
N ARG A 54 9.08 -14.39 -13.89
CA ARG A 54 8.58 -15.71 -14.26
C ARG A 54 7.07 -15.63 -14.51
N PRO A 55 6.54 -16.15 -15.63
CA PRO A 55 5.10 -16.24 -15.80
C PRO A 55 4.53 -17.13 -14.70
N ILE A 56 3.45 -16.68 -14.08
CA ILE A 56 2.70 -17.50 -13.13
C ILE A 56 2.01 -18.59 -13.96
N ASP A 57 2.14 -19.84 -13.50
CA ASP A 57 1.47 -20.98 -14.13
C ASP A 57 -0.04 -20.72 -14.14
N PRO A 58 -0.73 -20.85 -15.29
CA PRO A 58 -2.18 -20.68 -15.35
C PRO A 58 -2.94 -21.54 -14.32
N GLN A 59 -2.42 -22.71 -13.95
CA GLN A 59 -3.00 -23.53 -12.88
C GLN A 59 -2.89 -22.87 -11.50
N GLN A 60 -1.77 -22.20 -11.21
CA GLN A 60 -1.59 -21.47 -9.96
C GLN A 60 -2.46 -20.22 -9.89
N VAL A 61 -2.69 -19.54 -11.02
CA VAL A 61 -3.63 -18.41 -11.10
C VAL A 61 -5.05 -18.88 -10.82
N ALA A 62 -5.47 -20.02 -11.39
CA ALA A 62 -6.78 -20.60 -11.11
C ALA A 62 -6.94 -20.92 -9.61
N SER A 63 -5.95 -21.59 -8.99
CA SER A 63 -5.98 -21.89 -7.56
C SER A 63 -5.96 -20.64 -6.66
N ALA A 64 -5.26 -19.57 -7.06
CA ALA A 64 -5.26 -18.31 -6.33
C ALA A 64 -6.63 -17.60 -6.39
N ASN A 65 -7.34 -17.70 -7.51
CA ASN A 65 -8.69 -17.18 -7.66
C ASN A 65 -9.70 -17.99 -6.83
N ASP A 66 -9.59 -19.33 -6.84
CA ASP A 66 -10.45 -20.18 -6.00
C ASP A 66 -10.27 -19.88 -4.50
N GLN A 67 -9.04 -19.56 -4.07
CA GLN A 67 -8.74 -19.19 -2.69
C GLN A 67 -9.23 -17.77 -2.33
N ALA A 68 -9.45 -16.89 -3.31
CA ALA A 68 -9.94 -15.54 -3.07
C ALA A 68 -11.35 -15.56 -2.46
N ASP A 69 -12.20 -16.49 -2.89
CA ASP A 69 -13.56 -16.68 -2.35
C ASP A 69 -13.56 -17.20 -0.91
N TYR A 70 -12.51 -17.93 -0.51
CA TYR A 70 -12.30 -18.41 0.86
C TYR A 70 -11.58 -17.40 1.75
N THR A 71 -11.11 -16.29 1.20
CA THR A 71 -10.37 -15.28 1.96
C THR A 71 -11.33 -14.40 2.74
N ARG A 72 -11.02 -14.22 4.04
CA ARG A 72 -11.74 -13.28 4.92
C ARG A 72 -11.59 -11.87 4.35
N THR A 73 -12.65 -11.32 3.76
CA THR A 73 -12.68 -9.93 3.34
C THR A 73 -13.20 -9.05 4.48
N ALA A 74 -12.74 -7.81 4.55
CA ALA A 74 -13.26 -6.83 5.52
C ALA A 74 -14.79 -6.69 5.41
N SER A 75 -15.35 -6.82 4.19
CA SER A 75 -16.80 -6.82 3.96
C SER A 75 -17.51 -7.99 4.68
N ASN A 76 -16.99 -9.22 4.55
CA ASN A 76 -17.57 -10.39 5.21
C ASN A 76 -17.45 -10.31 6.75
N GLU A 77 -16.35 -9.72 7.25
CA GLU A 77 -16.15 -9.51 8.68
C GLU A 77 -17.12 -8.45 9.26
N ILE A 78 -17.32 -7.33 8.57
CA ILE A 78 -18.26 -6.30 9.02
C ILE A 78 -19.68 -6.86 9.12
N HIS A 79 -20.13 -7.62 8.12
CA HIS A 79 -21.47 -8.20 8.14
C HIS A 79 -21.67 -9.29 9.20
N SER A 80 -20.63 -10.08 9.48
CA SER A 80 -20.70 -11.16 10.48
C SER A 80 -20.58 -10.64 11.93
N GLN A 81 -19.72 -9.63 12.16
CA GLN A 81 -19.51 -9.02 13.48
C GLN A 81 -20.61 -8.00 13.83
N PHE A 82 -21.06 -7.20 12.87
CA PHE A 82 -22.08 -6.16 13.07
C PHE A 82 -23.40 -6.54 12.40
N LYS A 83 -24.05 -7.57 12.93
CA LYS A 83 -25.39 -7.95 12.46
C LYS A 83 -26.36 -6.80 12.70
N ARG A 84 -27.03 -6.35 11.65
CA ARG A 84 -28.13 -5.40 11.76
C ARG A 84 -29.29 -6.10 12.47
N LEU A 85 -29.82 -5.47 13.51
CA LEU A 85 -31.10 -5.89 14.06
C LEU A 85 -32.22 -5.51 13.07
N PRO A 86 -33.35 -6.25 13.07
CA PRO A 86 -34.57 -5.80 12.41
C PRO A 86 -34.88 -4.36 12.84
N ASN A 87 -35.29 -3.50 11.91
CA ASN A 87 -35.54 -2.09 12.19
C ASN A 87 -36.54 -1.96 13.35
N PRO A 88 -36.12 -1.54 14.55
CA PRO A 88 -37.01 -1.51 15.69
C PRO A 88 -37.84 -0.21 15.63
N ASP A 89 -39.13 -0.30 15.99
CA ASP A 89 -39.95 0.89 16.17
C ASP A 89 -39.46 1.65 17.42
N LEU A 90 -39.02 2.90 17.23
CA LEU A 90 -38.58 3.79 18.30
C LEU A 90 -39.67 4.81 18.63
N VAL A 91 -40.13 4.83 19.88
CA VAL A 91 -41.06 5.86 20.37
C VAL A 91 -40.25 7.07 20.81
N MET A 92 -40.36 8.17 20.07
CA MET A 92 -39.70 9.44 20.40
C MET A 92 -40.70 10.39 21.07
N TYR A 93 -40.36 10.87 22.26
CA TYR A 93 -41.11 11.92 22.96
C TYR A 93 -40.48 13.28 22.64
N VAL A 94 -41.21 14.12 21.92
CA VAL A 94 -40.78 15.49 21.61
C VAL A 94 -41.50 16.44 22.54
N PHE A 95 -40.76 17.13 23.40
CA PHE A 95 -41.30 18.20 24.21
C PHE A 95 -41.22 19.54 23.46
N PRO A 96 -42.25 20.39 23.57
CA PRO A 96 -42.19 21.73 23.01
C PRO A 96 -41.10 22.55 23.72
N HIS A 97 -40.32 23.30 22.95
CA HIS A 97 -39.44 24.34 23.49
C HIS A 97 -40.22 25.64 23.55
N LEU A 98 -40.08 26.38 24.66
CA LEU A 98 -40.65 27.73 24.79
C LEU A 98 -39.78 28.69 23.98
N ALA A 99 -40.41 29.42 23.06
CA ALA A 99 -39.78 30.43 22.20
C ALA A 99 -39.46 31.71 22.97
#